data_AF-A0A352BBC6-F1
#
_entry.id   AF-A0A352BBC6-F1
#
_cell.length_a   1.000
_cell.length_b   1.000
_cell.length_c   1.000
_cell.angle_alpha   90.00
_cell.angle_beta   90.00
_cell.angle_gamma   90.00
#
_symmetry.space_group_name_H-M   'P 1'
#
loop_
_entity.id
_entity.type
_entity.pdbx_description
1 polymer ?
#
loop_
_entity_poly.entity_id
_entity_poly.type
_entity_poly.pdbx_seq_one_letter_code
_entity_poly.pdbx_strand_id
1 'polypeptide(L)'
;MEGVDALNPGLYFAASQAASQAAAKEAQKKAKTEKTKKSLFASAFERSQAEHRLEEEGLPPEIAGMSTEEAVVFLKDAADIAADKLKNCQMPEQFADYRKKVGQFMRYIVKTNFRVEQHARRTRRKNPQIQVVVINKKLDEMAQWMLHSHSDTLMMLAKIEEIKGLLVDLIS
;
A
#
# COMPACT_ATOMS: atom_id res chain seq x y z
N MET A 1 -70.72 0.44 46.84
CA MET A 1 -70.24 -0.81 46.21
C MET A 1 -69.37 -0.41 45.04
N GLU A 2 -68.08 -0.72 45.14
CA GLU A 2 -67.02 -0.32 44.22
C GLU A 2 -67.24 -0.93 42.83
N GLY A 3 -67.16 -0.07 41.80
CA GLY A 3 -67.20 -0.48 40.41
C GLY A 3 -65.85 -1.07 40.00
N VAL A 4 -65.80 -2.37 39.81
CA VAL A 4 -64.62 -3.07 39.33
C VAL A 4 -64.58 -2.92 37.82
N ASP A 5 -63.67 -2.10 37.32
CA ASP A 5 -63.50 -1.81 35.90
C ASP A 5 -63.04 -3.08 35.16
N ALA A 6 -63.82 -3.52 34.18
CA ALA A 6 -63.55 -4.74 33.43
C ALA A 6 -62.34 -4.53 32.51
N LEU A 7 -61.20 -5.10 32.88
CA LEU A 7 -59.98 -5.09 32.08
C LEU A 7 -60.26 -5.66 30.68
N ASN A 8 -60.22 -4.79 29.67
CA ASN A 8 -60.38 -5.16 28.27
C ASN A 8 -59.16 -5.97 27.79
N PRO A 9 -59.29 -7.27 27.48
CA PRO A 9 -58.16 -8.14 27.12
C PRO A 9 -57.46 -7.72 25.83
N GLY A 10 -58.12 -6.95 24.95
CA GLY A 10 -57.52 -6.43 23.72
C GLY A 10 -56.41 -5.40 23.95
N LEU A 11 -56.48 -4.62 25.03
CA LEU A 11 -55.46 -3.62 25.38
C LEU A 11 -54.18 -4.28 25.91
N TYR A 12 -54.31 -5.36 26.68
CA TYR A 12 -53.15 -6.12 27.19
C TYR A 12 -52.39 -6.80 26.06
N PHE A 13 -53.11 -7.38 25.09
CA PHE A 13 -52.50 -7.99 23.91
C PHE A 13 -51.75 -6.96 23.06
N ALA A 14 -52.36 -5.79 22.79
CA ALA A 14 -51.72 -4.71 22.04
C ALA A 14 -50.46 -4.15 22.75
N ALA A 15 -50.50 -3.97 24.07
CA ALA A 15 -49.36 -3.53 24.86
C ALA A 15 -48.21 -4.56 24.83
N SER A 16 -48.53 -5.86 24.93
CA SER A 16 -47.54 -6.94 24.83
C SER A 16 -46.87 -7.02 23.45
N GLN A 17 -47.64 -6.75 22.39
CA GLN A 17 -47.16 -6.76 21.01
C GLN A 17 -46.30 -5.52 20.70
N ALA A 18 -46.66 -4.35 21.22
CA ALA A 18 -45.86 -3.13 21.11
C ALA A 18 -44.53 -3.25 21.88
N ALA A 19 -44.54 -3.83 23.09
CA ALA A 19 -43.34 -4.06 23.89
C ALA A 19 -42.38 -5.06 23.22
N SER A 20 -42.90 -6.15 22.65
CA SER A 20 -42.08 -7.13 21.91
C SER A 20 -41.50 -6.55 20.62
N GLN A 21 -42.23 -5.69 19.89
CA GLN A 21 -41.69 -4.98 18.72
C GLN A 21 -40.64 -3.93 19.09
N ALA A 22 -40.80 -3.21 20.21
CA ALA A 22 -39.79 -2.27 20.71
C ALA A 22 -38.51 -2.99 21.15
N ALA A 23 -38.64 -4.09 21.90
CA ALA A 23 -37.52 -4.94 22.31
C ALA A 23 -36.79 -5.57 21.10
N ALA A 24 -37.53 -6.01 20.08
CA ALA A 24 -36.94 -6.52 18.83
C ALA A 24 -36.16 -5.44 18.06
N LYS A 25 -36.66 -4.19 18.00
CA LYS A 25 -35.97 -3.06 17.37
C LYS A 25 -34.71 -2.65 18.14
N GLU A 26 -34.72 -2.69 19.46
CA GLU A 26 -33.52 -2.44 20.27
C GLU A 26 -32.48 -3.56 20.16
N ALA A 27 -32.91 -4.82 20.14
CA ALA A 27 -32.03 -5.96 19.90
C ALA A 27 -31.36 -5.89 18.53
N GLN A 28 -32.11 -5.51 17.48
CA GLN A 28 -31.57 -5.30 16.14
C GLN A 28 -30.60 -4.11 16.06
N LYS A 29 -30.87 -3.00 16.79
CA LYS A 29 -29.92 -1.88 16.89
C LYS A 29 -28.63 -2.31 17.58
N LYS A 30 -28.69 -3.02 18.72
CA LYS A 30 -27.51 -3.51 19.45
C LYS A 30 -26.67 -4.48 18.59
N ALA A 31 -27.33 -5.40 17.87
CA ALA A 31 -26.64 -6.33 16.97
C ALA A 31 -25.97 -5.64 15.77
N LYS A 32 -26.57 -4.57 15.21
CA LYS A 32 -25.94 -3.76 14.16
C LYS A 32 -24.71 -3.02 14.69
N THR A 33 -24.78 -2.39 15.86
CA THR A 33 -23.66 -1.66 16.45
C THR A 33 -22.47 -2.56 16.79
N GLU A 34 -22.70 -3.80 17.24
CA GLU A 34 -21.61 -4.77 17.45
C GLU A 34 -20.98 -5.25 16.14
N LYS A 35 -21.78 -5.47 15.08
CA LYS A 35 -21.24 -5.82 13.75
C LYS A 35 -20.35 -4.71 13.20
N THR A 36 -20.71 -3.44 13.37
CA THR A 36 -19.86 -2.32 12.93
C THR A 36 -18.55 -2.26 13.72
N LYS A 37 -18.59 -2.51 15.05
CA LYS A 37 -17.36 -2.56 15.88
C LYS A 37 -16.44 -3.72 15.50
N LYS A 38 -16.98 -4.91 15.22
CA LYS A 38 -16.21 -6.06 14.73
C LYS A 38 -15.61 -5.81 13.36
N SER A 39 -16.34 -5.13 12.47
CA SER A 39 -15.84 -4.71 11.15
C SER A 39 -14.69 -3.69 11.25
N LEU A 40 -14.74 -2.76 12.21
CA LEU A 40 -13.68 -1.78 12.44
C LEU A 40 -12.42 -2.41 13.07
N PHE A 41 -12.59 -3.39 13.98
CA PHE A 41 -11.45 -4.12 14.52
C PHE A 41 -10.79 -5.02 13.47
N ALA A 42 -11.58 -5.72 12.65
CA ALA A 42 -11.07 -6.54 11.56
C ALA A 42 -10.26 -5.70 10.55
N SER A 43 -10.78 -4.54 10.13
CA SER A 43 -10.07 -3.66 9.20
C SER A 43 -8.79 -3.06 9.81
N ALA A 44 -8.79 -2.72 11.10
CA ALA A 44 -7.60 -2.26 11.79
C ALA A 44 -6.52 -3.35 11.91
N PHE A 45 -6.92 -4.59 12.19
CA PHE A 45 -6.01 -5.74 12.26
C PHE A 45 -5.46 -6.14 10.87
N GLU A 46 -6.28 -6.08 9.82
CA GLU A 46 -5.82 -6.30 8.44
C GLU A 46 -4.81 -5.24 8.00
N ARG A 47 -5.02 -3.99 8.40
CA ARG A 47 -4.09 -2.89 8.14
C ARG A 47 -2.75 -3.09 8.85
N SER A 48 -2.75 -3.40 10.14
CA SER A 48 -1.50 -3.63 10.87
C SER A 48 -0.74 -4.86 10.36
N GLN A 49 -1.47 -5.90 9.94
CA GLN A 49 -0.87 -7.06 9.28
C GLN A 49 -0.28 -6.70 7.91
N ALA A 50 -0.94 -5.85 7.13
CA ALA A 50 -0.42 -5.38 5.84
C ALA A 50 0.85 -4.53 6.01
N GLU A 51 0.88 -3.64 7.01
CA GLU A 51 2.05 -2.83 7.38
C GLU A 51 3.24 -3.74 7.76
N HIS A 52 3.04 -4.72 8.64
CA HIS A 52 4.09 -5.66 9.05
C HIS A 52 4.64 -6.50 7.89
N ARG A 53 3.77 -6.96 6.97
CA ARG A 53 4.20 -7.69 5.77
C ARG A 53 5.07 -6.84 4.85
N LEU A 54 4.77 -5.54 4.74
CA LEU A 54 5.57 -4.62 3.93
C LEU A 54 6.93 -4.36 4.57
N GLU A 55 6.98 -4.23 5.90
CA GLU A 55 8.23 -4.10 6.65
C GLU A 55 9.13 -5.33 6.51
N GLU A 56 8.58 -6.54 6.63
CA GLU A 56 9.30 -7.79 6.36
C GLU A 56 9.86 -7.86 4.93
N GLU A 57 9.12 -7.30 3.96
CA GLU A 57 9.54 -7.24 2.56
C GLU A 57 10.55 -6.09 2.28
N GLY A 58 10.83 -5.25 3.27
CA GLY A 58 11.73 -4.09 3.16
C GLY A 58 11.11 -2.90 2.42
N LEU A 59 9.78 -2.86 2.30
CA LEU A 59 9.01 -1.78 1.70
C LEU A 59 8.56 -0.76 2.77
N PRO A 60 8.26 0.49 2.39
CA PRO A 60 7.75 1.47 3.35
C PRO A 60 6.37 1.06 3.88
N PRO A 61 6.05 1.26 5.17
CA PRO A 61 4.72 0.96 5.70
C PRO A 61 3.65 1.92 5.15
N GLU A 62 4.05 3.09 4.66
CA GLU A 62 3.19 4.14 4.11
C GLU A 62 2.33 3.66 2.93
N ILE A 63 2.80 2.65 2.18
CA ILE A 63 2.06 2.10 1.04
C ILE A 63 0.94 1.11 1.41
N ALA A 64 0.82 0.70 2.69
CA ALA A 64 -0.15 -0.31 3.14
C ALA A 64 -1.62 0.08 2.92
N GLY A 65 -1.92 1.37 2.80
CA GLY A 65 -3.26 1.91 2.58
C GLY A 65 -3.46 2.60 1.23
N MET A 66 -2.45 2.63 0.37
CA MET A 66 -2.50 3.31 -0.92
C MET A 66 -3.04 2.39 -2.02
N SER A 67 -3.63 2.97 -3.06
CA SER A 67 -3.93 2.20 -4.28
C SER A 67 -2.61 1.73 -4.94
N THR A 68 -2.69 0.73 -5.82
CA THR A 68 -1.50 0.23 -6.53
C THR A 68 -0.82 1.32 -7.35
N GLU A 69 -1.59 2.21 -7.95
CA GLU A 69 -1.08 3.31 -8.76
C GLU A 69 -0.43 4.38 -7.88
N GLU A 70 -1.09 4.76 -6.77
CA GLU A 70 -0.56 5.71 -5.79
C GLU A 70 0.75 5.23 -5.17
N ALA A 71 0.83 3.95 -4.81
CA ALA A 71 2.04 3.35 -4.26
C ALA A 71 3.21 3.35 -5.26
N VAL A 72 2.95 3.10 -6.56
CA VAL A 72 3.97 3.19 -7.61
C VAL A 72 4.50 4.62 -7.73
N VAL A 73 3.60 5.61 -7.77
CA VAL A 73 3.97 7.03 -7.85
C VAL A 73 4.79 7.44 -6.62
N PHE A 74 4.33 7.09 -5.41
CA PHE A 74 5.04 7.37 -4.17
C PHE A 74 6.46 6.82 -4.15
N LEU A 75 6.64 5.56 -4.55
CA LEU A 75 7.95 4.91 -4.59
C LEU A 75 8.86 5.52 -5.67
N LYS A 76 8.30 5.89 -6.83
CA LYS A 76 9.04 6.59 -7.88
C LYS A 76 9.52 7.96 -7.40
N ASP A 77 8.64 8.74 -6.79
CA ASP A 77 8.96 10.07 -6.28
C ASP A 77 10.04 10.00 -5.19
N ALA A 78 9.96 8.99 -4.31
CA ALA A 78 11.00 8.74 -3.32
C ALA A 78 12.37 8.44 -3.95
N ALA A 79 12.41 7.69 -5.05
CA ALA A 79 13.63 7.43 -5.80
C ALA A 79 14.15 8.68 -6.54
N ASP A 80 13.25 9.50 -7.08
CA ASP A 80 13.59 10.77 -7.75
C ASP A 80 14.21 11.77 -6.76
N ILE A 81 13.60 11.93 -5.58
CA ILE A 81 14.13 12.77 -4.49
C ILE A 81 15.51 12.29 -4.04
N ALA A 82 15.70 10.98 -3.88
CA ALA A 82 17.00 10.43 -3.50
C ALA A 82 18.06 10.62 -4.60
N ALA A 83 17.67 10.52 -5.88
CA ALA A 83 18.54 10.87 -6.99
C ALA A 83 18.95 12.34 -6.96
N ASP A 84 18.03 13.26 -6.69
CA ASP A 84 18.34 14.69 -6.66
C ASP A 84 19.25 15.03 -5.47
N LYS A 85 19.06 14.38 -4.32
CA LYS A 85 19.99 14.45 -3.19
C LYS A 85 21.38 13.94 -3.53
N LEU A 86 21.47 12.82 -4.25
CA LEU A 86 22.75 12.26 -4.70
C LEU A 86 23.45 13.19 -5.70
N LYS A 87 22.71 13.82 -6.62
CA LYS A 87 23.25 14.83 -7.55
C LYS A 87 23.87 16.02 -6.80
N ASN A 88 23.20 16.48 -5.74
CA ASN A 88 23.67 17.60 -4.91
C ASN A 88 24.83 17.22 -3.99
N CYS A 89 24.77 16.02 -3.39
CA CYS A 89 25.73 15.52 -2.41
C CYS A 89 26.19 14.11 -2.80
N GLN A 90 27.36 14.01 -3.44
CA GLN A 90 27.91 12.77 -4.00
C GLN A 90 28.59 11.88 -2.94
N MET A 91 27.91 11.68 -1.82
CA MET A 91 28.40 10.86 -0.72
C MET A 91 27.94 9.41 -0.87
N PRO A 92 28.75 8.42 -0.44
CA PRO A 92 28.36 7.01 -0.46
C PRO A 92 27.03 6.74 0.26
N GLU A 93 26.74 7.49 1.32
CA GLU A 93 25.47 7.41 2.07
C GLU A 93 24.26 7.80 1.21
N GLN A 94 24.37 8.86 0.41
CA GLN A 94 23.28 9.30 -0.47
C GLN A 94 23.05 8.31 -1.60
N PHE A 95 24.12 7.67 -2.08
CA PHE A 95 23.99 6.60 -3.06
C PHE A 95 23.36 5.35 -2.45
N ALA A 96 23.72 4.98 -1.22
CA ALA A 96 23.10 3.87 -0.52
C ALA A 96 21.58 4.09 -0.34
N ASP A 97 21.17 5.32 0.01
CA ASP A 97 19.75 5.69 0.07
C ASP A 97 19.09 5.59 -1.32
N TYR A 98 19.68 6.17 -2.35
CA TYR A 98 19.18 6.07 -3.72
C TYR A 98 19.01 4.61 -4.17
N ARG A 99 20.05 3.78 -4.00
CA ARG A 99 20.02 2.35 -4.32
C ARG A 99 18.90 1.62 -3.56
N LYS A 100 18.71 1.94 -2.28
CA LYS A 100 17.63 1.38 -1.46
C LYS A 100 16.25 1.76 -2.01
N LYS A 101 16.01 3.03 -2.31
CA LYS A 101 14.72 3.52 -2.84
C LYS A 101 14.40 2.92 -4.21
N VAL A 102 15.38 2.84 -5.11
CA VAL A 102 15.24 2.17 -6.40
C VAL A 102 14.93 0.68 -6.23
N GLY A 103 15.59 0.01 -5.29
CA GLY A 103 15.31 -1.39 -4.94
C GLY A 103 13.90 -1.62 -4.42
N GLN A 104 13.39 -0.72 -3.57
CA GLN A 104 12.01 -0.76 -3.05
C GLN A 104 10.99 -0.62 -4.19
N PHE A 105 11.20 0.36 -5.06
CA PHE A 105 10.36 0.56 -6.25
C PHE A 105 10.31 -0.68 -7.15
N MET A 106 11.46 -1.23 -7.54
CA MET A 106 11.53 -2.41 -8.40
C MET A 106 10.84 -3.63 -7.76
N ARG A 107 11.05 -3.84 -6.45
CA ARG A 107 10.43 -4.95 -5.71
C ARG A 107 8.91 -4.86 -5.74
N TYR A 108 8.37 -3.65 -5.54
CA TYR A 108 6.94 -3.41 -5.60
C TYR A 108 6.38 -3.67 -7.01
N ILE A 109 7.03 -3.13 -8.06
CA ILE A 109 6.60 -3.32 -9.44
C ILE A 109 6.59 -4.80 -9.84
N VAL A 110 7.64 -5.57 -9.53
CA VAL A 110 7.68 -6.99 -9.88
C VAL A 110 6.54 -7.76 -9.22
N LYS A 111 6.23 -7.46 -7.96
CA LYS A 111 5.13 -8.09 -7.22
C LYS A 111 3.77 -7.72 -7.81
N THR A 112 3.56 -6.45 -8.15
CA THR A 112 2.31 -5.96 -8.74
C THR A 112 2.13 -6.50 -10.16
N ASN A 113 3.16 -6.44 -11.02
CA ASN A 113 3.13 -6.98 -12.37
C ASN A 113 2.87 -8.49 -12.38
N PHE A 114 3.48 -9.26 -11.46
CA PHE A 114 3.21 -10.70 -11.34
C PHE A 114 1.75 -10.98 -10.97
N ARG A 115 1.11 -10.15 -10.12
CA ARG A 115 -0.31 -10.26 -9.81
C ARG A 115 -1.19 -9.90 -11.02
N VAL A 116 -0.83 -8.86 -11.77
CA VAL A 116 -1.59 -8.42 -12.96
C VAL A 116 -1.49 -9.45 -14.09
N GLU A 117 -0.31 -10.01 -14.36
CA GLU A 117 -0.12 -11.03 -15.40
C GLU A 117 -0.87 -12.33 -15.12
N GLN A 118 -1.05 -12.73 -13.85
CA GLN A 118 -1.91 -13.87 -13.51
C GLN A 118 -3.38 -13.65 -13.92
N HIS A 119 -3.80 -12.39 -14.08
CA HIS A 119 -5.18 -12.03 -14.41
C HIS A 119 -5.39 -11.57 -15.86
N ALA A 120 -4.32 -11.27 -16.62
CA ALA A 120 -4.41 -10.77 -18.00
C ALA A 120 -3.82 -11.76 -19.03
N ARG A 121 -4.49 -11.94 -20.18
CA ARG A 121 -3.96 -12.74 -21.31
C ARG A 121 -2.72 -12.07 -21.92
N ARG A 122 -1.63 -12.81 -22.01
CA ARG A 122 -0.27 -12.40 -22.48
C ARG A 122 -0.26 -11.38 -23.62
N THR A 123 0.11 -10.14 -23.30
CA THR A 123 0.59 -9.15 -24.26
C THR A 123 2.12 -9.24 -24.36
N ARG A 124 2.69 -9.00 -25.54
CA ARG A 124 4.14 -9.00 -25.81
C ARG A 124 4.88 -7.80 -25.16
N ARG A 125 4.74 -7.63 -23.85
CA ARG A 125 5.54 -6.64 -23.10
C ARG A 125 6.93 -7.22 -22.81
N LYS A 126 7.93 -6.35 -22.67
CA LYS A 126 9.28 -6.76 -22.24
C LYS A 126 9.16 -7.40 -20.86
N ASN A 127 9.84 -8.52 -20.62
CA ASN A 127 9.80 -9.20 -19.32
C ASN A 127 10.35 -8.25 -18.23
N PRO A 128 9.55 -7.86 -17.24
CA PRO A 128 9.96 -6.90 -16.21
C PRO A 128 11.18 -7.41 -15.41
N GLN A 129 11.35 -8.73 -15.29
CA GLN A 129 12.52 -9.33 -14.64
C GLN A 129 13.83 -8.99 -15.37
N ILE A 130 13.82 -8.91 -16.70
CA ILE A 130 15.02 -8.56 -17.48
C ILE A 130 15.40 -7.11 -17.23
N GLN A 131 14.42 -6.20 -17.20
CA GLN A 131 14.66 -4.78 -16.91
C GLN A 131 15.25 -4.59 -15.50
N VAL A 132 14.75 -5.31 -14.49
CA VAL A 132 15.31 -5.26 -13.13
C VAL A 132 16.77 -5.69 -13.08
N VAL A 133 17.16 -6.75 -13.80
CA VAL A 133 18.56 -7.19 -13.89
C VAL A 133 19.45 -6.11 -14.51
N VAL A 134 18.97 -5.44 -15.57
CA VAL A 134 19.70 -4.34 -16.22
C VAL A 134 19.89 -3.17 -15.26
N ILE A 135 18.84 -2.77 -14.53
CA ILE A 135 18.92 -1.66 -13.55
C ILE A 135 19.90 -1.99 -12.42
N ASN A 136 19.86 -3.21 -11.88
CA ASN A 136 20.81 -3.64 -10.85
C ASN A 136 22.26 -3.55 -11.35
N LYS A 137 22.53 -4.04 -12.57
CA LYS A 137 23.87 -3.94 -13.17
C LYS A 137 24.33 -2.48 -13.28
N LYS A 138 23.44 -1.56 -13.68
CA LYS A 138 23.75 -0.12 -13.76
C LYS A 138 24.05 0.51 -12.40
N LEU A 139 23.33 0.10 -11.36
CA LEU A 139 23.62 0.52 -9.98
C LEU A 139 24.98 -0.01 -9.51
N ASP A 140 25.34 -1.25 -9.85
CA ASP A 140 26.65 -1.83 -9.51
C ASP A 140 27.80 -1.15 -10.26
N GLU A 141 27.64 -0.87 -11.56
CA GLU A 141 28.59 -0.07 -12.34
C GLU A 141 28.80 1.32 -11.72
N MET A 142 27.72 1.98 -11.28
CA MET A 142 27.79 3.28 -10.62
C MET A 142 28.49 3.20 -9.26
N ALA A 143 28.23 2.16 -8.46
CA ALA A 143 28.90 1.94 -7.19
C ALA A 143 30.41 1.74 -7.37
N GLN A 144 30.80 0.90 -8.34
CA GLN A 144 32.20 0.68 -8.68
C GLN A 144 32.86 1.98 -9.12
N TRP A 145 32.22 2.74 -10.00
CA TRP A 145 32.78 3.99 -10.50
C TRP A 145 33.04 5.03 -9.38
N MET A 146 32.10 5.19 -8.44
CA MET A 146 32.29 6.10 -7.29
C MET A 146 33.43 5.69 -6.36
N LEU A 147 33.76 4.39 -6.29
CA LEU A 147 34.90 3.90 -5.49
C LEU A 147 36.25 4.18 -6.16
N HIS A 148 36.29 4.25 -7.51
CA HIS A 148 37.54 4.29 -8.27
C HIS A 148 37.94 5.70 -8.75
N SER A 149 37.08 6.72 -8.65
CA SER A 149 37.33 8.03 -9.27
C SER A 149 37.02 9.22 -8.36
N HIS A 150 37.81 10.29 -8.49
CA HIS A 150 37.38 11.64 -8.09
C HIS A 150 36.27 12.08 -9.06
N SER A 151 35.03 11.82 -8.67
CA SER A 151 33.74 12.28 -9.22
C SER A 151 33.76 13.20 -10.46
N ASP A 152 33.68 12.63 -11.67
CA ASP A 152 33.15 13.39 -12.82
C ASP A 152 31.64 13.56 -12.62
N THR A 153 31.24 14.73 -12.11
CA THR A 153 29.85 15.07 -11.79
C THR A 153 28.90 14.87 -12.97
N LEU A 154 29.38 15.16 -14.19
CA LEU A 154 28.64 14.95 -15.45
C LEU A 154 28.36 13.47 -15.73
N MET A 155 29.33 12.59 -15.49
CA MET A 155 29.17 11.15 -15.71
C MET A 155 28.20 10.55 -14.70
N MET A 156 28.26 10.99 -13.43
CA MET A 156 27.27 10.59 -12.43
C MET A 156 25.85 10.99 -12.84
N LEU A 157 25.68 12.23 -13.30
CA LEU A 157 24.38 12.75 -13.68
C LEU A 157 23.78 11.96 -14.86
N ALA A 158 24.59 11.66 -15.87
CA ALA A 158 24.18 10.82 -17.00
C ALA A 158 23.77 9.41 -16.57
N LYS A 159 24.49 8.79 -15.62
CA LYS A 159 24.13 7.47 -15.07
C LYS A 159 22.82 7.50 -14.30
N ILE A 160 22.58 8.54 -13.51
CA ILE A 160 21.31 8.71 -12.79
C ILE A 160 20.15 8.88 -13.77
N GLU A 161 20.32 9.66 -14.84
CA GLU A 161 19.28 9.84 -15.87
C GLU A 161 19.00 8.56 -16.66
N GLU A 162 20.04 7.78 -16.98
CA GLU A 162 19.88 6.46 -17.59
C GLU A 162 19.02 5.54 -16.70
N ILE A 163 19.31 5.50 -15.39
CA ILE A 163 18.52 4.70 -14.44
C ILE A 163 17.08 5.24 -14.36
N LYS A 164 16.88 6.57 -14.26
CA LYS A 164 15.53 7.17 -14.24
C LYS A 164 14.71 6.76 -15.47
N GLY A 165 15.31 6.77 -16.66
CA GLY A 165 14.65 6.29 -17.88
C GLY A 165 14.20 4.83 -17.79
N LEU A 166 15.08 3.95 -17.30
CA LEU A 166 14.75 2.53 -17.11
C LEU A 166 13.63 2.31 -16.07
N LEU A 167 13.52 3.18 -15.06
CA LEU A 167 12.43 3.12 -14.08
C LEU A 167 11.09 3.55 -14.68
N VAL A 168 11.08 4.52 -15.59
CA VAL A 168 9.86 4.92 -16.32
C VAL A 168 9.41 3.81 -17.27
N ASP A 169 10.36 3.14 -17.94
CA ASP A 169 10.11 1.99 -18.81
C ASP A 169 9.48 0.78 -18.09
N LEU A 170 9.62 0.69 -16.76
CA LEU A 170 9.00 -0.36 -15.93
C LEU A 170 7.50 -0.13 -15.67
N ILE A 171 7.03 1.12 -15.79
CA ILE A 171 5.63 1.50 -15.54
C ILE A 171 4.83 1.52 -16.85
N SER A 172 5.50 1.70 -18.00
CA SER A 172 4.86 1.75 -19.32
C SER A 172 4.31 0.39 -19.78
#